data_AF-A0A3N7A8F8-F1
#
_entry.id   AF-A0A3N7A8F8-F1
#
_cell.length_a   1.000
_cell.length_b   1.000
_cell.length_c   1.000
_cell.angle_alpha   90.00
_cell.angle_beta   90.00
_cell.angle_gamma   90.00
#
_symmetry.space_group_name_H-M   'P 1'
#
loop_
_entity.id
_entity.type
_entity.pdbx_description
1 polymer ?
#
loop_
_entity_poly.entity_id
_entity_poly.type
_entity_poly.pdbx_seq_one_letter_code
_entity_poly.pdbx_strand_id
1 'polypeptide(L)'
;MKKIFLATLALVGTYGMAEAANVLTVNNLTGCTYTLSISGAGYATIGPGVTIINSFPTANIDFVKIMYTFGGGAVTQVNVGITQPYHNSMGQPTPPCITASGSTLFTGSWAQASPTANAALVIF
;
A
#
# COMPACT_ATOMS: atom_id res chain seq x y z
N MET A 1 -31.97 16.76 30.89
CA MET A 1 -30.67 17.34 30.46
C MET A 1 -29.47 16.43 30.76
N LYS A 2 -29.38 15.74 31.91
CA LYS A 2 -28.24 14.85 32.25
C LYS A 2 -27.98 13.70 31.24
N LYS A 3 -29.04 13.18 30.59
CA LYS A 3 -28.93 12.08 29.61
C LYS A 3 -28.27 12.49 28.29
N ILE A 4 -28.39 13.77 27.90
CA ILE A 4 -27.83 14.29 26.64
C ILE A 4 -26.32 14.45 26.76
N PHE A 5 -25.84 14.89 27.93
CA PHE A 5 -24.41 15.04 28.21
C PHE A 5 -23.66 13.69 28.20
N LEU A 6 -24.29 12.62 28.68
CA LEU A 6 -23.68 11.28 28.64
C LEU A 6 -23.57 10.75 27.21
N ALA A 7 -24.57 11.01 26.38
CA ALA A 7 -24.57 10.60 24.97
C ALA A 7 -23.50 11.34 24.15
N THR A 8 -23.30 12.64 24.40
CA THR A 8 -22.24 13.40 23.72
C THR A 8 -20.85 12.99 24.20
N LEU A 9 -20.63 12.72 25.49
CA LEU A 9 -19.34 12.20 25.96
C LEU A 9 -19.03 10.80 25.43
N ALA A 10 -20.05 9.93 25.32
CA ALA A 10 -19.88 8.62 24.70
C ALA A 10 -19.52 8.74 23.22
N LEU A 11 -20.18 9.64 22.48
CA LEU A 11 -19.92 9.86 21.06
C LEU A 11 -18.52 10.46 20.81
N VAL A 12 -18.10 11.43 21.63
CA VAL A 12 -16.73 11.99 21.60
C VAL A 12 -15.70 10.94 21.99
N GLY A 13 -15.99 10.09 22.97
CA GLY A 13 -15.14 8.97 23.37
C GLY A 13 -14.98 7.91 22.29
N THR A 14 -16.01 7.65 21.49
CA THR A 14 -15.92 6.73 20.34
C THR A 14 -15.30 7.35 19.09
N TYR A 15 -15.40 8.67 18.91
CA TYR A 15 -14.82 9.37 17.76
C TYR A 15 -13.28 9.26 17.74
N GLY A 16 -12.64 9.22 18.91
CA GLY A 16 -11.20 8.98 19.04
C GLY A 16 -10.74 7.52 18.90
N MET A 17 -11.67 6.56 18.83
CA MET A 17 -11.37 5.12 18.71
C MET A 17 -11.70 4.56 17.32
N ALA A 18 -12.26 5.39 16.44
CA ALA A 18 -12.62 5.05 15.07
C ALA A 18 -11.65 5.70 14.06
N GLU A 19 -10.38 5.88 14.42
CA GLU A 19 -9.33 6.19 13.45
C GLU A 19 -9.02 4.95 12.61
N ALA A 20 -9.93 4.71 11.68
CA ALA A 20 -9.67 4.37 10.31
C ALA A 20 -8.79 3.12 10.07
N ALA A 21 -9.50 2.01 9.91
CA ALA A 21 -8.98 0.82 9.26
C ALA A 21 -9.47 0.82 7.80
N ASN A 22 -8.55 0.69 6.85
CA ASN A 22 -8.88 0.56 5.44
C ASN A 22 -8.25 -0.71 4.84
N VAL A 23 -8.71 -1.05 3.64
CA VAL A 23 -8.26 -2.22 2.90
C VAL A 23 -7.47 -1.78 1.68
N LEU A 24 -6.32 -2.40 1.48
CA LEU A 24 -5.53 -2.29 0.26
C LEU A 24 -5.75 -3.53 -0.61
N THR A 25 -6.20 -3.32 -1.84
CA THR A 25 -6.21 -4.35 -2.88
C THR A 25 -5.01 -4.14 -3.80
N VAL A 26 -4.11 -5.12 -3.87
CA VAL A 26 -2.92 -5.10 -4.73
C VAL A 26 -3.16 -6.00 -5.93
N ASN A 27 -3.00 -5.47 -7.13
CA ASN A 27 -3.01 -6.21 -8.39
C ASN A 27 -1.59 -6.20 -8.97
N ASN A 28 -0.88 -7.31 -8.86
CA ASN A 28 0.44 -7.48 -9.45
C ASN A 28 0.31 -8.15 -10.81
N LEU A 29 0.47 -7.37 -11.87
CA LEU A 29 0.39 -7.81 -13.26
C LEU A 29 1.73 -8.30 -13.80
N THR A 30 2.80 -8.21 -13.01
CA THR A 30 4.13 -8.70 -13.42
C THR A 30 4.31 -10.16 -13.00
N GLY A 31 5.29 -10.84 -13.61
CA GLY A 31 5.70 -12.19 -13.22
C GLY A 31 6.56 -12.24 -11.95
N CYS A 32 6.78 -11.09 -11.28
CA CYS A 32 7.68 -10.99 -10.14
C CYS A 32 6.95 -11.10 -8.81
N THR A 33 7.67 -11.56 -7.79
CA THR A 33 7.26 -11.41 -6.39
C THR A 33 7.97 -10.20 -5.78
N TYR A 34 7.22 -9.30 -5.14
CA TYR A 34 7.76 -8.11 -4.49
C TYR A 34 7.57 -8.17 -2.98
N THR A 35 8.41 -7.43 -2.26
CA THR A 35 8.16 -7.10 -0.86
C THR A 35 7.59 -5.69 -0.80
N LEU A 36 6.38 -5.54 -0.28
CA LEU A 36 5.80 -4.24 0.02
C LEU A 36 6.15 -3.83 1.45
N SER A 37 6.55 -2.58 1.63
CA SER A 37 6.50 -1.88 2.92
C SER A 37 5.30 -0.94 2.90
N ILE A 38 4.32 -1.21 3.75
CA ILE A 38 2.97 -0.67 3.70
C ILE A 38 2.74 0.15 4.96
N SER A 39 2.46 1.44 4.77
CA SER A 39 1.96 2.31 5.83
C SER A 39 0.77 1.67 6.54
N GLY A 40 0.76 1.68 7.86
CA GLY A 40 -0.36 1.12 8.62
C GLY A 40 -0.59 -0.39 8.47
N ALA A 41 0.25 -1.17 7.78
CA ALA A 41 0.09 -2.64 7.70
C ALA A 41 1.42 -3.45 7.77
N GLY A 42 2.58 -2.80 7.77
CA GLY A 42 3.88 -3.47 7.91
C GLY A 42 4.42 -4.01 6.58
N TYR A 43 5.03 -5.20 6.58
CA TYR A 43 5.63 -5.79 5.37
C TYR A 43 4.79 -6.95 4.84
N ALA A 44 4.67 -7.05 3.52
CA ALA A 44 3.97 -8.15 2.87
C ALA A 44 4.69 -8.60 1.60
N THR A 45 4.66 -9.91 1.33
CA THR A 45 5.17 -10.48 0.08
C THR A 45 4.03 -10.66 -0.91
N ILE A 46 4.17 -10.08 -2.11
CA ILE A 46 3.13 -10.04 -3.14
C ILE A 46 3.62 -10.75 -4.39
N GLY A 47 3.09 -11.94 -4.64
CA GLY A 47 3.28 -12.65 -5.91
C GLY A 47 2.41 -12.07 -7.04
N PRO A 48 2.48 -12.64 -8.25
CA PRO A 48 1.59 -12.31 -9.35
C PRO A 48 0.11 -12.53 -8.98
N GLY A 49 -0.78 -11.67 -9.45
CA GLY A 49 -2.23 -11.75 -9.19
C GLY A 49 -2.73 -10.74 -8.16
N VAL A 50 -3.78 -11.10 -7.42
CA VAL A 50 -4.48 -10.19 -6.48
C VAL A 50 -4.18 -10.58 -5.05
N THR A 51 -3.78 -9.60 -4.24
CA THR A 51 -3.61 -9.74 -2.79
C THR A 51 -4.40 -8.66 -2.06
N ILE A 52 -5.06 -9.03 -0.97
CA ILE A 52 -5.82 -8.10 -0.11
C ILE A 52 -5.12 -7.98 1.23
N ILE A 53 -4.96 -6.74 1.71
CA ILE A 53 -4.25 -6.42 2.94
C ILE A 53 -5.13 -5.48 3.76
N ASN A 54 -5.34 -5.82 5.03
CA ASN A 54 -6.02 -4.96 5.98
C ASN A 54 -5.00 -4.12 6.72
N SER A 55 -5.34 -2.86 6.99
CA SER A 55 -4.54 -2.02 7.87
C SER A 55 -4.68 -2.46 9.34
N PHE A 56 -3.79 -1.94 10.19
CA PHE A 56 -3.88 -2.08 11.63
C PHE A 56 -5.09 -1.29 12.16
N PRO A 57 -5.68 -1.69 13.30
CA PRO A 57 -6.93 -1.10 13.80
C PRO A 57 -6.91 0.41 14.06
N THR A 58 -5.74 1.01 14.21
CA THR A 58 -5.54 2.44 14.55
C THR A 58 -4.67 3.15 13.52
N ALA A 59 -4.54 2.61 12.31
CA ALA A 59 -3.69 3.18 11.27
C ALA A 59 -4.29 2.94 9.88
N ASN A 60 -4.18 3.95 9.03
CA ASN A 60 -4.53 3.85 7.62
C ASN A 60 -3.36 3.40 6.77
N ILE A 61 -3.68 2.78 5.65
CA ILE A 61 -2.78 2.63 4.51
C ILE A 61 -2.97 3.85 3.60
N ASP A 62 -1.93 4.63 3.41
CA ASP A 62 -1.91 5.86 2.59
C ASP A 62 -0.73 5.91 1.60
N PHE A 63 0.31 5.10 1.82
CA PHE A 63 1.39 4.86 0.87
C PHE A 63 2.02 3.46 1.00
N VAL A 64 2.69 3.05 -0.08
CA VAL A 64 3.40 1.78 -0.20
C VAL A 64 4.73 1.99 -0.90
N LYS A 65 5.77 1.31 -0.39
CA LYS A 65 7.02 1.08 -1.11
C LYS A 65 7.04 -0.35 -1.65
N ILE A 66 7.09 -0.47 -2.96
CA ILE A 66 7.26 -1.73 -3.70
C ILE A 66 8.75 -1.99 -3.83
N MET A 67 9.25 -3.04 -3.20
CA MET A 67 10.66 -3.40 -3.17
C MET A 67 10.89 -4.72 -3.88
N TYR A 68 11.97 -4.79 -4.65
CA TYR A 68 12.52 -6.03 -5.18
C TYR A 68 13.98 -6.13 -4.80
N THR A 69 14.37 -7.24 -4.16
CA THR A 69 15.76 -7.50 -3.76
C THR A 69 16.30 -8.67 -4.56
N PHE A 70 17.47 -8.50 -5.17
CA PHE A 70 18.16 -9.60 -5.87
C PHE A 70 19.66 -9.58 -5.62
N GLY A 71 20.26 -10.78 -5.60
CA GLY A 71 21.70 -10.94 -5.50
C GLY A 71 22.33 -10.34 -4.23
N GLY A 72 21.69 -10.48 -3.06
CA GLY A 72 22.32 -10.20 -1.76
C GLY A 72 22.48 -8.73 -1.35
N GLY A 73 21.94 -7.76 -2.10
CA GLY A 73 21.96 -6.35 -1.65
C GLY A 73 21.40 -5.30 -2.60
N ALA A 74 21.23 -5.59 -3.88
CA ALA A 74 20.60 -4.64 -4.81
C ALA A 74 19.09 -4.58 -4.56
N VAL A 75 18.59 -3.39 -4.22
CA VAL A 75 17.16 -3.13 -4.00
C VAL A 75 16.69 -2.13 -5.03
N THR A 76 15.67 -2.53 -5.79
CA THR A 76 14.89 -1.61 -6.61
C THR A 76 13.62 -1.28 -5.87
N GLN A 77 13.28 0.01 -5.79
CA GLN A 77 12.12 0.50 -5.07
C GLN A 77 11.28 1.47 -5.91
N VAL A 78 9.97 1.28 -5.83
CA VAL A 78 8.96 2.19 -6.38
C VAL A 78 8.03 2.60 -5.24
N ASN A 79 7.65 3.87 -5.14
CA ASN A 79 6.84 4.39 -4.04
C ASN A 79 5.55 4.96 -4.63
N VAL A 80 4.41 4.63 -4.05
CA VAL A 80 3.11 5.10 -4.51
C VAL A 80 2.22 5.35 -3.32
N GLY A 81 1.30 6.30 -3.43
CA GLY A 81 0.39 6.63 -2.34
C GLY A 81 -0.56 7.76 -2.72
N ILE A 82 -1.36 8.20 -1.75
CA ILE A 82 -2.41 9.18 -1.98
C ILE A 82 -1.86 10.60 -2.29
N THR A 83 -0.70 10.96 -1.76
CA THR A 83 -0.10 12.30 -1.94
C THR A 83 1.04 12.33 -2.95
N GLN A 84 1.69 11.20 -3.20
CA GLN A 84 2.84 11.09 -4.09
C GLN A 84 2.41 10.45 -5.41
N PRO A 85 2.34 11.21 -6.52
CA PRO A 85 1.97 10.63 -7.79
C PRO A 85 3.10 9.72 -8.32
N TYR A 86 2.67 8.66 -9.02
CA TYR A 86 3.43 7.83 -9.98
C TYR A 86 4.96 7.83 -9.88
N HIS A 87 5.51 6.74 -9.34
CA HIS A 87 6.94 6.44 -9.39
C HIS A 87 7.17 5.17 -10.22
N ASN A 88 8.33 5.06 -10.87
CA ASN A 88 8.72 3.88 -11.63
C ASN A 88 10.17 3.50 -11.32
N SER A 89 10.60 2.32 -11.76
CA SER A 89 11.94 1.79 -11.49
C SER A 89 13.01 2.24 -12.50
N MET A 90 12.76 3.27 -13.32
CA MET A 90 13.71 3.69 -14.35
C MET A 90 15.03 4.14 -13.72
N GLY A 91 16.15 3.70 -14.30
CA GLY A 91 17.48 3.98 -13.77
C GLY A 91 17.88 3.14 -12.54
N GLN A 92 17.00 2.26 -12.07
CA GLN A 92 17.29 1.30 -11.00
C GLN A 92 17.54 -0.11 -11.57
N PRO A 93 18.21 -1.00 -10.83
CA PRO A 93 18.44 -2.37 -11.29
C PRO A 93 17.13 -3.12 -11.60
N THR A 94 16.93 -3.57 -12.85
CA THR A 94 15.68 -4.24 -13.23
C THR A 94 15.60 -5.66 -12.65
N PRO A 95 14.47 -6.04 -12.01
CA PRO A 95 14.25 -7.42 -11.59
C PRO A 95 14.35 -8.39 -12.79
N PRO A 96 15.09 -9.52 -12.68
CA PRO A 96 15.26 -10.46 -13.79
C PRO A 96 13.94 -11.01 -14.35
N CYS A 97 12.95 -11.24 -13.48
CA CYS A 97 11.61 -11.69 -13.85
C CYS A 97 10.84 -10.71 -14.76
N ILE A 98 11.22 -9.42 -14.81
CA ILE A 98 10.65 -8.43 -15.73
C ILE A 98 11.40 -8.44 -17.06
N THR A 99 12.74 -8.53 -17.01
CA THR A 99 13.54 -8.59 -18.23
C THR A 99 13.18 -9.80 -19.11
N ALA A 100 12.82 -10.92 -18.49
CA ALA A 100 12.32 -12.10 -19.20
C ALA A 100 11.00 -11.86 -19.96
N SER A 101 10.22 -10.84 -19.57
CA SER A 101 8.95 -10.46 -20.22
C SER A 101 9.10 -9.34 -21.26
N GLY A 102 10.32 -8.89 -21.53
CA GLY A 102 10.61 -7.84 -22.53
C GLY A 102 10.49 -6.40 -22.02
N SER A 103 10.15 -6.19 -20.75
CA SER A 103 10.19 -4.87 -20.11
C SER A 103 11.51 -4.66 -19.34
N THR A 104 11.94 -3.41 -19.22
CA THR A 104 13.14 -3.01 -18.46
C THR A 104 12.81 -2.25 -17.18
N LEU A 105 11.52 -2.02 -16.89
CA LEU A 105 11.07 -1.32 -15.70
C LEU A 105 9.73 -1.86 -15.21
N PHE A 106 9.40 -1.55 -13.97
CA PHE A 106 8.02 -1.60 -13.48
C PHE A 106 7.63 -0.27 -12.89
N THR A 107 6.32 -0.09 -12.75
CA THR A 107 5.70 1.07 -12.14
C THR A 107 4.56 0.64 -11.24
N GLY A 108 4.11 1.56 -10.39
CA GLY A 108 2.91 1.39 -9.59
C GLY A 108 1.90 2.49 -9.89
N SER A 109 0.61 2.15 -9.89
CA SER A 109 -0.49 3.12 -9.86
C SER A 109 -1.27 2.95 -8.56
N TRP A 110 -1.65 4.08 -7.96
CA TRP A 110 -2.42 4.13 -6.71
C TRP A 110 -3.76 4.82 -6.95
N ALA A 111 -4.82 4.25 -6.39
CA ALA A 111 -6.15 4.85 -6.39
C ALA A 111 -6.73 4.81 -4.97
N GLN A 112 -7.01 5.99 -4.42
CA GLN A 112 -7.59 6.16 -3.09
C GLN A 112 -8.25 7.54 -3.00
N ALA A 113 -9.48 7.62 -2.50
CA ALA A 113 -10.25 8.87 -2.47
C ALA A 113 -9.92 9.79 -1.29
N SER A 114 -9.52 9.22 -0.15
CA SER A 114 -9.10 9.90 1.07
C SER A 114 -8.20 8.95 1.88
N PRO A 115 -7.39 9.43 2.85
CA PRO A 115 -6.53 8.55 3.66
C PRO A 115 -7.29 7.42 4.37
N THR A 116 -8.57 7.64 4.70
CA THR A 116 -9.43 6.65 5.36
C THR A 116 -10.20 5.74 4.41
N ALA A 117 -10.18 6.02 3.11
CA ALA A 117 -10.83 5.19 2.10
C ALA A 117 -9.97 3.95 1.77
N ASN A 118 -10.62 2.89 1.30
CA ASN A 118 -9.92 1.74 0.71
C ASN A 118 -9.05 2.18 -0.47
N ALA A 119 -7.92 1.50 -0.63
CA ALA A 119 -6.94 1.79 -1.64
C ALA A 119 -6.82 0.62 -2.64
N ALA A 120 -6.49 0.95 -3.88
CA ALA A 120 -6.07 -0.01 -4.88
C ALA A 120 -4.67 0.34 -5.38
N LEU A 121 -3.81 -0.68 -5.45
CA LEU A 121 -2.49 -0.65 -6.05
C LEU A 121 -2.48 -1.56 -7.27
N VAL A 122 -1.98 -1.06 -8.40
CA VAL A 122 -1.65 -1.89 -9.56
C VAL A 122 -0.15 -1.80 -9.84
N ILE A 123 0.54 -2.94 -9.91
CA ILE A 123 1.96 -3.07 -10.27
C ILE A 123 2.05 -3.64 -11.67
N PHE A 124 2.78 -2.99 -12.57
CA PHE A 124 2.88 -3.39 -13.98
C PHE A 124 4.23 -2.98 -14.61
#